data_AF-A0A267EQG3-F1
#
_entry.id   AF-A0A267EQG3-F1
#
_cell.length_a   1.000
_cell.length_b   1.000
_cell.length_c   1.000
_cell.angle_alpha   90.00
_cell.angle_beta   90.00
_cell.angle_gamma   90.00
#
_symmetry.space_group_name_H-M   'P 1'
#
loop_
_entity.id
_entity.type
_entity.pdbx_description
1 polymer ?
#
loop_
_entity_poly.entity_id
_entity_poly.type
_entity_poly.pdbx_seq_one_letter_code
_entity_poly.pdbx_strand_id
1 'polypeptide(L)'
;HPQPVQDIVVKHKKGVIERQHELNRLAEGAMHAYAMAAALSRADQSLRAGAASAEYETRLVHYLCNESADWIQYNLGQLKSNRTQTSIELSKDISKTVCDNGGVVQVNPLGL
;
A
#
# COMPACT_ATOMS: atom_id res chain seq x y z
N HIS A 1 14.05 11.43 -12.08
CA HIS A 1 12.76 10.83 -11.71
C HIS A 1 12.83 10.40 -10.25
N PRO A 2 11.87 10.80 -9.40
CA PRO A 2 11.86 10.37 -8.00
C PRO A 2 11.65 8.86 -7.89
N GLN A 3 12.47 8.18 -7.10
CA GLN A 3 12.39 6.74 -6.86
C GLN A 3 11.93 6.54 -5.41
N PRO A 4 10.64 6.26 -5.15
CA PRO A 4 10.07 6.31 -3.80
C PRO A 4 10.79 5.43 -2.77
N VAL A 5 11.29 4.26 -3.19
CA VAL A 5 12.13 3.36 -2.38
C VAL A 5 13.42 4.06 -1.97
N GLN A 6 14.16 4.63 -2.94
CA GLN A 6 15.41 5.33 -2.67
C GLN A 6 15.17 6.58 -1.82
N ASP A 7 14.11 7.35 -2.10
CA ASP A 7 13.78 8.57 -1.38
C ASP A 7 13.59 8.29 0.13
N ILE A 8 12.85 7.22 0.48
CA ILE A 8 12.63 6.81 1.87
C ILE A 8 13.93 6.32 2.53
N VAL A 9 14.69 5.46 1.85
CA VAL A 9 15.92 4.87 2.39
C VAL A 9 17.00 5.94 2.61
N VAL A 10 17.18 6.86 1.66
CA VAL A 10 18.16 7.95 1.78
C VAL A 10 17.78 8.90 2.91
N LYS A 11 16.49 9.23 3.03
CA LYS A 11 15.98 10.16 4.06
C LYS A 11 16.12 9.59 5.47
N HIS A 12 15.78 8.31 5.67
CA HIS A 12 15.68 7.72 7.00
C HIS A 12 16.84 6.80 7.39
N LYS A 13 17.70 6.39 6.43
CA LYS A 13 18.84 5.49 6.64
C LYS A 13 18.43 4.26 7.46
N LYS A 14 19.16 3.93 8.53
CA LYS A 14 18.82 2.82 9.44
C LYS A 14 17.50 3.04 10.20
N GLY A 15 17.08 4.29 10.39
CA GLY A 15 15.82 4.64 11.04
C GLY A 15 14.58 4.36 10.20
N VAL A 16 14.74 3.88 8.96
CA VAL A 16 13.61 3.49 8.10
C VAL A 16 12.76 2.39 8.73
N ILE A 17 13.39 1.53 9.55
CA ILE A 17 12.72 0.44 10.27
C ILE A 17 11.62 0.98 11.20
N GLU A 18 11.73 2.21 11.70
CA GLU A 18 10.71 2.82 12.58
C GLU A 18 9.57 3.50 11.81
N ARG A 19 9.65 3.54 10.46
CA ARG A 19 8.64 4.18 9.60
C ARG A 19 7.58 3.19 9.13
N GLN A 20 7.00 2.44 10.06
CA GLN A 20 6.10 1.31 9.78
C GLN A 20 4.92 1.65 8.85
N HIS A 21 4.29 2.81 8.98
CA HIS A 21 3.21 3.23 8.07
C HIS A 21 3.69 3.47 6.62
N GLU A 22 4.89 4.02 6.44
CA GLU A 22 5.47 4.22 5.11
C GLU A 22 5.92 2.89 4.51
N LEU A 23 6.53 2.03 5.34
CA LEU A 23 6.94 0.70 4.95
C LEU A 23 5.77 -0.17 4.50
N ASN A 24 4.64 -0.12 5.21
CA ASN A 24 3.43 -0.87 4.83
C ASN A 24 2.90 -0.46 3.45
N ARG A 25 2.84 0.84 3.17
CA ARG A 25 2.41 1.33 1.85
C ARG A 25 3.37 0.97 0.73
N LEU A 26 4.67 0.99 1.03
CA LEU A 26 5.69 0.55 0.08
C LEU A 26 5.56 -0.94 -0.21
N ALA A 27 5.28 -1.76 0.82
CA ALA A 27 5.05 -3.18 0.70
C ALA A 27 3.77 -3.49 -0.12
N GLU A 28 2.68 -2.76 0.11
CA GLU A 28 1.46 -2.86 -0.70
C GLU A 28 1.76 -2.57 -2.19
N GLY A 29 2.47 -1.48 -2.48
CA GLY A 29 2.88 -1.17 -3.86
C GLY A 29 3.74 -2.26 -4.49
N ALA A 30 4.68 -2.83 -3.73
CA ALA A 30 5.52 -3.94 -4.20
C ALA A 30 4.71 -5.21 -4.47
N MET A 31 3.73 -5.52 -3.61
CA MET A 31 2.82 -6.66 -3.79
C MET A 31 2.02 -6.54 -5.09
N HIS A 32 1.43 -5.38 -5.35
CA HIS A 32 0.71 -5.12 -6.60
C HIS A 32 1.62 -5.22 -7.83
N ALA A 33 2.83 -4.65 -7.76
CA ALA A 33 3.78 -4.73 -8.87
C ALA A 33 4.17 -6.18 -9.19
N TYR A 34 4.42 -7.00 -8.17
CA TYR A 34 4.71 -8.42 -8.36
C TYR A 34 3.50 -9.19 -8.92
N ALA A 35 2.30 -8.94 -8.38
CA ALA A 35 1.08 -9.58 -8.87
C ALA A 35 0.83 -9.27 -10.35
N MET A 36 1.00 -8.01 -10.77
CA MET A 36 0.92 -7.60 -12.19
C MET A 36 1.94 -8.37 -13.05
N ALA A 37 3.21 -8.40 -12.64
CA ALA A 37 4.26 -9.06 -13.40
C ALA A 37 4.01 -10.58 -13.54
N ALA A 38 3.60 -11.24 -12.46
CA ALA A 38 3.29 -12.66 -12.47
C ALA A 38 2.07 -12.98 -13.36
N ALA A 39 1.02 -12.17 -13.28
CA ALA A 39 -0.19 -12.34 -14.07
C ALA A 39 0.06 -12.09 -15.57
N LEU A 40 0.82 -11.04 -15.91
CA LEU A 40 1.26 -10.77 -17.28
C LEU A 40 2.09 -11.92 -17.85
N SER A 41 3.08 -12.42 -17.09
CA SER A 41 3.91 -13.55 -17.52
C SER A 41 3.07 -14.80 -17.80
N ARG A 42 2.05 -15.06 -16.98
CA ARG A 42 1.14 -16.18 -17.17
C ARG A 42 0.29 -16.01 -18.44
N ALA A 43 -0.33 -14.85 -18.63
CA ALA A 43 -1.18 -14.60 -19.80
C ALA A 43 -0.37 -14.64 -21.10
N ASP A 44 0.87 -14.10 -21.10
CA ASP A 44 1.80 -14.21 -22.23
C ASP A 44 2.12 -15.68 -22.54
N GLN A 45 2.36 -16.51 -21.51
CA GLN A 45 2.56 -17.94 -21.70
C GLN A 45 1.31 -18.62 -22.30
N SER A 46 0.11 -18.32 -21.79
CA SER A 46 -1.15 -18.85 -22.35
C SER A 46 -1.35 -18.46 -23.81
N LEU A 47 -1.01 -17.22 -24.19
CA LEU A 47 -1.05 -16.74 -25.57
C LEU A 47 -0.06 -17.51 -26.45
N ARG A 48 1.20 -17.66 -26.01
CA ARG A 48 2.23 -18.40 -26.75
C ARG A 48 1.92 -19.87 -26.91
N ALA A 49 1.26 -20.48 -25.92
CA ALA A 49 0.84 -21.88 -25.94
C ALA A 49 -0.44 -22.11 -26.77
N GLY A 50 -1.10 -21.05 -27.26
CA GLY A 50 -2.38 -21.17 -27.96
C GLY A 50 -3.49 -21.74 -27.08
N ALA A 51 -3.43 -21.47 -25.77
CA ALA A 51 -4.41 -21.99 -24.82
C ALA A 51 -5.82 -21.45 -25.13
N ALA A 52 -6.84 -22.29 -25.01
CA ALA A 52 -8.23 -21.89 -25.24
C ALA A 52 -8.70 -20.75 -24.32
N SER A 53 -8.05 -20.57 -23.15
CA SER A 53 -8.32 -19.51 -22.17
C SER A 53 -7.58 -18.20 -22.45
N ALA A 54 -6.65 -18.15 -23.40
CA ALA A 54 -5.68 -17.05 -23.53
C ALA A 54 -6.34 -15.67 -23.71
N GLU A 55 -7.43 -15.59 -24.47
CA GLU A 55 -8.15 -14.34 -24.70
C GLU A 55 -8.87 -13.84 -23.42
N TYR A 56 -9.44 -14.77 -22.65
CA TYR A 56 -10.05 -14.45 -21.36
C TYR A 56 -9.00 -14.01 -20.34
N GLU A 57 -7.88 -14.73 -20.25
CA GLU A 57 -6.76 -14.38 -19.37
C GLU A 57 -6.20 -13.00 -19.73
N THR A 58 -6.10 -12.66 -21.01
CA THR A 58 -5.66 -11.32 -21.46
C THR A 58 -6.57 -10.22 -20.93
N ARG A 59 -7.90 -10.37 -21.06
CA ARG A 59 -8.86 -9.39 -20.52
C ARG A 59 -8.77 -9.27 -19.01
N LEU A 60 -8.65 -10.41 -18.32
CA LEU A 60 -8.54 -10.44 -16.86
C LEU A 60 -7.29 -9.72 -16.38
N VAL A 61 -6.14 -10.00 -17.00
CA VAL A 61 -4.87 -9.36 -16.65
C VAL A 61 -4.88 -7.87 -16.97
N HIS A 62 -5.51 -7.45 -18.07
CA HIS A 62 -5.69 -6.02 -18.36
C HIS A 62 -6.45 -5.29 -17.25
N TYR A 63 -7.58 -5.86 -16.80
CA TYR A 63 -8.34 -5.31 -15.70
C TYR A 63 -7.51 -5.25 -14.41
N LEU A 64 -6.88 -6.37 -14.03
CA LEU A 64 -6.03 -6.45 -12.84
C LEU A 64 -4.90 -5.42 -12.85
N CYS A 65 -4.23 -5.23 -13.99
CA CYS A 65 -3.13 -4.29 -14.15
C CYS A 65 -3.57 -2.84 -14.00
N ASN A 66 -4.76 -2.48 -14.51
CA ASN A 66 -5.29 -1.13 -14.35
C ASN A 66 -5.57 -0.82 -12.87
N GLU A 67 -6.31 -1.70 -12.19
CA GLU A 67 -6.61 -1.53 -10.76
C GLU A 67 -5.32 -1.47 -9.93
N SER A 68 -4.39 -2.39 -10.19
CA SER A 68 -3.13 -2.45 -9.45
C SER A 68 -2.25 -1.21 -9.69
N ALA A 69 -2.27 -0.65 -10.91
CA ALA A 69 -1.56 0.59 -11.21
C ALA A 69 -2.14 1.78 -10.43
N ASP A 70 -3.46 1.85 -10.26
CA ASP A 70 -4.11 2.89 -9.47
C ASP A 70 -3.78 2.75 -7.98
N TRP A 71 -3.79 1.52 -7.45
CA TRP A 71 -3.36 1.24 -6.08
C TRP A 71 -1.90 1.64 -5.82
N ILE A 72 -1.00 1.34 -6.75
CA ILE A 72 0.41 1.73 -6.66
C ILE A 72 0.54 3.26 -6.66
N GLN A 73 -0.12 3.95 -7.60
CA GLN A 73 -0.07 5.40 -7.68
C GLN A 73 -0.61 6.07 -6.42
N TYR A 74 -1.73 5.58 -5.91
CA TYR A 74 -2.32 6.04 -4.66
C TYR A 74 -1.32 5.88 -3.50
N ASN A 75 -0.82 4.67 -3.26
CA ASN A 75 0.07 4.40 -2.12
C ASN A 75 1.36 5.20 -2.19
N LEU A 76 1.98 5.29 -3.38
CA LEU A 76 3.19 6.07 -3.59
C LEU A 76 2.96 7.58 -3.46
N GLY A 77 1.82 8.09 -3.92
CA GLY A 77 1.44 9.50 -3.74
C GLY A 77 1.25 9.84 -2.27
N GLN A 78 0.66 8.92 -1.51
CA GLN A 78 0.38 9.10 -0.10
C GLN A 78 1.66 9.12 0.77
N LEU A 79 2.77 8.52 0.33
CA LEU A 79 4.09 8.64 0.99
C LEU A 79 4.61 10.07 1.04
N LYS A 80 4.17 10.95 0.13
CA LYS A 80 4.61 12.35 0.04
C LYS A 80 3.58 13.33 0.61
N SER A 81 2.45 12.83 1.10
CA SER A 81 1.31 13.65 1.51
C SER A 81 1.48 14.16 2.94
N ASN A 82 1.54 15.49 3.11
CA ASN A 82 1.56 16.13 4.43
C ASN A 82 0.30 15.77 5.25
N ARG A 83 -0.86 15.65 4.60
CA ARG A 83 -2.12 15.21 5.23
C ARG A 83 -1.99 13.80 5.81
N THR A 84 -1.36 12.88 5.07
CA THR A 84 -1.05 11.55 5.59
C THR A 84 -0.21 11.65 6.86
N GLN A 85 0.85 12.47 6.84
CA GLN A 85 1.77 12.58 7.97
C GLN A 85 1.05 13.07 9.23
N THR A 86 0.21 14.10 9.11
CA THR A 86 -0.65 14.57 10.21
C THR A 86 -1.59 13.48 10.71
N SER A 87 -2.17 12.68 9.82
CA SER A 87 -3.06 11.57 10.21
C SER A 87 -2.31 10.47 10.97
N ILE A 88 -1.05 10.19 10.62
CA ILE A 88 -0.21 9.21 11.31
C ILE A 88 0.11 9.71 12.72
N GLU A 89 0.45 10.99 12.88
CA GLU A 89 0.71 11.60 14.19
C GLU A 89 -0.53 11.54 15.08
N LEU A 90 -1.68 11.95 14.56
CA LEU A 90 -2.95 11.85 15.28
C LEU A 90 -3.28 10.41 15.69
N SER A 91 -3.06 9.43 14.80
CA SER A 91 -3.28 8.02 15.10
C SER A 91 -2.37 7.52 16.23
N LYS A 92 -1.11 7.97 16.29
CA LYS A 92 -0.19 7.66 17.38
C LYS A 92 -0.68 8.25 18.71
N ASP A 93 -1.12 9.49 18.71
CA ASP A 93 -1.60 10.17 19.92
C ASP A 93 -2.88 9.51 20.46
N ILE A 94 -3.82 9.16 19.57
CA ILE A 94 -5.03 8.41 19.94
C ILE A 94 -4.64 7.06 20.55
N SER A 95 -3.76 6.30 19.87
CA SER A 95 -3.32 4.98 20.34
C SER A 95 -2.63 5.07 21.70
N LYS A 96 -1.79 6.08 21.90
CA LYS A 96 -1.15 6.34 23.19
C LYS A 96 -2.19 6.62 24.28
N THR A 97 -3.17 7.46 24.00
CA THR A 97 -4.22 7.82 24.96
C THR A 97 -5.03 6.58 25.37
N VAL A 98 -5.40 5.73 24.42
CA VAL A 98 -6.12 4.47 24.68
C VAL A 98 -5.29 3.53 25.57
N CYS A 99 -4.00 3.34 25.24
CA CYS A 99 -3.10 2.50 26.02
C CYS A 99 -2.90 3.04 27.45
N ASP A 100 -2.70 4.35 27.61
CA ASP A 100 -2.48 4.99 28.91
C ASP A 100 -3.73 4.91 29.81
N ASN A 101 -4.94 4.84 29.24
CA ASN A 101 -6.21 4.67 29.97
C ASN A 101 -6.65 3.21 30.12
N GLY A 102 -5.94 2.25 29.51
CA GLY A 102 -6.31 0.83 29.54
C GLY A 102 -7.59 0.47 28.78
N GLY A 103 -8.05 1.33 27.87
CA GLY A 103 -9.32 1.13 27.15
C GLY A 103 -9.81 2.36 26.40
N VAL A 104 -11.07 2.31 25.96
CA VAL A 104 -11.72 3.45 25.30
C VAL A 104 -11.83 4.63 26.26
N VAL A 105 -11.52 5.83 25.76
CA VAL A 105 -11.45 7.06 26.57
C VAL A 105 -12.80 7.79 26.56
N GLN A 106 -13.59 7.56 25.51
CA GLN A 106 -14.90 8.16 25.34
C GLN A 106 -15.85 7.61 26.40
N VAL A 107 -16.35 8.51 27.24
CA VAL A 107 -17.48 8.22 28.09
C VAL A 107 -18.77 8.37 27.29
N ASN A 108 -19.77 7.56 27.63
CA ASN A 108 -21.11 7.73 27.12
C ASN A 108 -21.54 9.20 27.33
N PRO A 109 -22.07 9.91 26.31
CA PRO A 109 -22.56 11.28 26.45
C PRO A 109 -23.61 11.46 27.56
N LEU A 110 -24.30 10.38 27.96
CA LEU A 110 -25.27 10.37 29.05
C LEU A 110 -24.65 10.11 30.43
N GLY A 111 -23.35 9.79 30.51
CA GLY A 111 -22.67 9.46 31.76
C GLY A 111 -23.16 8.15 32.42
N LEU A 112 -23.82 7.28 31.67
CA LEU A 112 -24.34 5.97 32.09
C LEU A 112 -23.44 4.84 31.63
#